data_AF-A0A318K4A1-F1
#
_entry.id   AF-A0A318K4A1-F1
#
_cell.length_a   1.000
_cell.length_b   1.000
_cell.length_c   1.000
_cell.angle_alpha   90.00
_cell.angle_beta   90.00
_cell.angle_gamma   90.00
#
_symmetry.space_group_name_H-M   'P 1'
#
loop_
_entity.id
_entity.type
_entity.pdbx_description
1 polymer ?
#
loop_
_entity_poly.entity_id
_entity_poly.type
_entity_poly.pdbx_seq_one_letter_code
_entity_poly.pdbx_strand_id
1 'polypeptide(L)'
;MHHNARGTEIDPVSDAEDQPVTDAPSPLRGGIATGVGSWPGTDAREAATTILGELPDLPHLVELPGRGVGADMIGRMSALLVDMRFDTTTRGYRLAPRPGAVSRRARDLLRGDLDALEEAWETTGSAGSGRPIKVQAAGPLTLAAQVELPSGHLAITDPGALRDLSESLAEGVANHVAEVRRRLGADIVLQLDEPSLTAVLDGSLRGVSLLDSVPAIPEPEALAILDAMIASQSAPVLVHSCAEPPALAFLRGSAAAAIGFDVATIGTRDLDSIGELLDSGKQLALGLTPTTAPATPPTWRDIAEPGVRLIDRLGFSRPTLATRILVTPACGLAPTPLAWSRKALTLTTEVARAYAEDPDSLTFEPA
;
A
#
# COMPACT_ATOMS: atom_id res chain seq x y z
N MET A 1 65.87 -37.59 -11.55
CA MET A 1 64.73 -38.15 -12.32
C MET A 1 63.61 -38.46 -11.34
N HIS A 2 62.37 -38.14 -11.71
CA HIS A 2 61.08 -38.34 -11.00
C HIS A 2 60.79 -37.30 -9.89
N HIS A 3 59.95 -36.28 -10.18
CA HIS A 3 58.47 -36.20 -10.09
C HIS A 3 58.05 -35.60 -8.72
N ASN A 4 57.66 -34.32 -8.64
CA ASN A 4 56.37 -33.68 -8.99
C ASN A 4 55.49 -33.51 -7.73
N ALA A 5 55.26 -32.26 -7.31
CA ALA A 5 54.11 -31.87 -6.51
C ALA A 5 53.77 -30.41 -6.85
N ARG A 6 52.62 -30.23 -7.52
CA ARG A 6 51.97 -28.94 -7.77
C ARG A 6 51.21 -28.55 -6.51
N GLY A 7 51.44 -27.33 -6.02
CA GLY A 7 50.54 -26.61 -5.13
C GLY A 7 50.10 -25.34 -5.84
N THR A 8 48.83 -25.24 -6.15
CA THR A 8 48.20 -24.10 -6.82
C THR A 8 47.97 -23.00 -5.78
N GLU A 9 48.59 -21.84 -5.96
CA GLU A 9 48.27 -20.61 -5.23
C GLU A 9 46.86 -20.14 -5.60
N ILE A 10 46.10 -19.75 -4.59
CA ILE A 10 44.74 -19.22 -4.69
C ILE A 10 44.89 -17.69 -4.73
N ASP A 11 44.56 -17.08 -5.87
CA ASP A 11 44.45 -15.62 -5.99
C ASP A 11 43.29 -15.10 -5.12
N PRO A 12 43.47 -14.02 -4.34
CA PRO A 12 42.39 -13.44 -3.57
C PRO A 12 41.44 -12.64 -4.47
N VAL A 13 40.17 -12.75 -4.09
CA VAL A 13 38.96 -12.19 -4.70
C VAL A 13 39.10 -10.69 -4.98
N SER A 14 38.73 -10.31 -6.20
CA SER A 14 38.63 -8.95 -6.73
C SER A 14 37.68 -8.07 -5.92
N ASP A 15 38.13 -6.84 -5.66
CA ASP A 15 37.41 -5.75 -5.04
C ASP A 15 35.99 -5.58 -5.62
N ALA A 16 34.99 -5.67 -4.74
CA ALA A 16 33.64 -5.24 -5.03
C ALA A 16 33.64 -3.71 -5.12
N GLU A 17 33.51 -3.19 -6.34
CA GLU A 17 33.34 -1.77 -6.59
C GLU A 17 32.07 -1.26 -5.89
N ASP A 18 32.28 -0.36 -4.96
CA ASP A 18 31.30 0.42 -4.22
C ASP A 18 30.50 1.27 -5.21
N GLN A 19 29.25 0.87 -5.51
CA GLN A 19 28.37 1.67 -6.35
C GLN A 19 27.95 2.93 -5.59
N PRO A 20 28.04 4.12 -6.20
CA PRO A 20 27.69 5.37 -5.53
C PRO A 20 26.21 5.37 -5.17
N VAL A 21 25.92 5.47 -3.87
CA VAL A 21 24.57 5.76 -3.34
C VAL A 21 24.16 7.12 -3.91
N THR A 22 23.29 7.12 -4.90
CA THR A 22 22.72 8.35 -5.46
C THR A 22 21.87 9.03 -4.38
N ASP A 23 22.27 10.24 -4.00
CA ASP A 23 21.66 11.14 -3.00
C ASP A 23 20.26 11.67 -3.41
N ALA A 24 19.55 10.94 -4.27
CA ALA A 24 18.21 11.29 -4.71
C ALA A 24 17.23 11.10 -3.54
N PRO A 25 16.38 12.09 -3.24
CA PRO A 25 15.41 11.97 -2.16
C PRO A 25 14.47 10.79 -2.44
N SER A 26 14.26 9.93 -1.44
CA SER A 26 13.32 8.81 -1.50
C SER A 26 11.96 9.29 -2.04
N PRO A 27 11.33 8.55 -2.97
CA PRO A 27 9.99 8.90 -3.47
C PRO A 27 8.92 8.80 -2.37
N LEU A 28 9.24 8.12 -1.28
CA LEU A 28 8.44 8.01 -0.06
C LEU A 28 9.05 8.90 1.03
N ARG A 29 8.71 10.20 0.99
CA ARG A 29 9.16 11.24 1.95
C ARG A 29 7.96 11.79 2.75
N GLY A 30 8.22 12.43 3.89
CA GLY A 30 7.18 13.17 4.62
C GLY A 30 6.81 14.51 3.96
N GLY A 31 5.81 15.18 4.54
CA GLY A 31 5.33 16.49 4.09
C GLY A 31 4.60 16.46 2.75
N ILE A 32 4.11 15.29 2.33
CA ILE A 32 3.40 15.11 1.06
C ILE A 32 2.04 14.44 1.28
N ALA A 33 1.14 14.64 0.33
CA ALA A 33 -0.16 13.99 0.30
C ALA A 33 -0.20 12.86 -0.73
N THR A 34 -0.94 11.80 -0.42
CA THR A 34 -1.37 10.80 -1.39
C THR A 34 -2.78 10.28 -1.07
N GLY A 35 -3.44 9.67 -2.04
CA GLY A 35 -4.68 8.93 -1.84
C GLY A 35 -4.40 7.47 -1.47
N VAL A 36 -5.35 6.75 -0.87
CA VAL A 36 -5.15 5.32 -0.56
C VAL A 36 -5.20 4.46 -1.82
N GLY A 37 -6.09 4.74 -2.78
CA GLY A 37 -6.05 4.09 -4.09
C GLY A 37 -7.40 4.05 -4.79
N SER A 38 -8.44 3.61 -4.08
CA SER A 38 -9.77 3.44 -4.67
C SER A 38 -10.54 4.77 -4.78
N TRP A 39 -11.30 4.92 -5.86
CA TRP A 39 -11.96 6.18 -6.25
C TRP A 39 -13.40 5.93 -6.73
N PRO A 40 -14.35 6.87 -6.53
CA PRO A 40 -15.73 6.69 -6.98
C PRO A 40 -15.86 6.83 -8.50
N GLY A 41 -16.86 6.13 -9.04
CA GLY A 41 -17.19 6.15 -10.47
C GLY A 41 -16.55 5.00 -11.25
N THR A 42 -16.55 5.15 -12.58
CA THR A 42 -16.16 4.08 -13.52
C THR A 42 -15.31 4.56 -14.69
N ASP A 43 -15.09 5.86 -14.83
CA ASP A 43 -14.29 6.44 -15.92
C ASP A 43 -12.80 6.52 -15.53
N ALA A 44 -11.97 5.70 -16.16
CA ALA A 44 -10.54 5.64 -15.88
C ALA A 44 -9.79 6.92 -16.28
N ARG A 45 -10.19 7.59 -17.36
CA ARG A 45 -9.51 8.81 -17.85
C ARG A 45 -9.81 10.01 -16.96
N GLU A 46 -11.08 10.21 -16.61
CA GLU A 46 -11.47 11.28 -15.70
C GLU A 46 -10.80 11.08 -14.33
N ALA A 47 -10.80 9.84 -13.84
CA ALA A 47 -10.18 9.50 -12.56
C ALA A 47 -8.67 9.75 -12.58
N ALA A 48 -7.94 9.24 -13.59
CA ALA A 48 -6.50 9.46 -13.72
C ALA A 48 -6.15 10.96 -13.79
N THR A 49 -6.88 11.72 -14.60
CA THR A 49 -6.68 13.17 -14.72
C THR A 49 -6.93 13.89 -13.40
N THR A 50 -7.99 13.52 -12.68
CA THR A 50 -8.31 14.10 -11.37
C THR A 50 -7.21 13.81 -10.36
N ILE A 51 -6.77 12.55 -10.24
CA ILE A 51 -5.75 12.15 -9.27
C ILE A 51 -4.39 12.81 -9.57
N LEU A 52 -4.01 12.92 -10.84
CA LEU A 52 -2.79 13.63 -11.23
C LEU A 52 -2.86 15.14 -10.93
N GLY A 53 -4.05 15.74 -10.99
CA GLY A 53 -4.26 17.16 -10.68
C GLY A 53 -4.30 17.46 -9.18
N GLU A 54 -4.94 16.61 -8.37
CA GLU A 54 -5.16 16.86 -6.93
C GLU A 54 -3.97 16.44 -6.05
N LEU A 55 -3.11 15.53 -6.51
CA LEU A 55 -1.98 14.98 -5.74
C LEU A 55 -0.62 15.29 -6.40
N PRO A 56 -0.08 16.52 -6.26
CA PRO A 56 1.09 16.97 -7.01
C PRO A 56 2.38 16.18 -6.69
N ASP A 57 2.55 15.69 -5.46
CA ASP A 57 3.79 15.04 -5.03
C ASP A 57 3.78 13.52 -5.27
N LEU A 58 2.68 12.83 -4.93
CA LEU A 58 2.58 11.36 -5.02
C LEU A 58 1.19 10.93 -5.48
N PRO A 59 0.85 11.09 -6.77
CA PRO A 59 -0.37 10.54 -7.36
C PRO A 59 -0.31 9.02 -7.36
N HIS A 60 -1.44 8.37 -7.68
CA HIS A 60 -1.50 6.92 -7.75
C HIS A 60 -2.26 6.40 -8.97
N LEU A 61 -1.95 5.16 -9.39
CA LEU A 61 -2.82 4.42 -10.30
C LEU A 61 -4.19 4.25 -9.64
N VAL A 62 -5.28 4.60 -10.32
CA VAL A 62 -6.60 4.64 -9.67
C VAL A 62 -7.25 3.26 -9.70
N GLU A 63 -7.87 2.85 -8.59
CA GLU A 63 -8.76 1.68 -8.58
C GLU A 63 -10.22 2.11 -8.67
N LEU A 64 -10.98 1.51 -9.58
CA LEU A 64 -12.38 1.84 -9.82
C LEU A 64 -13.27 0.60 -9.59
N PRO A 65 -13.49 0.21 -8.31
CA PRO A 65 -14.30 -0.96 -7.95
C PRO A 65 -15.76 -0.84 -8.40
N GLY A 66 -16.26 0.38 -8.66
CA GLY A 66 -17.60 0.62 -9.20
C GLY A 66 -17.87 -0.04 -10.57
N ARG A 67 -16.82 -0.52 -11.26
CA ARG A 67 -16.93 -1.30 -12.51
C ARG A 67 -17.29 -2.78 -12.28
N GLY A 68 -17.47 -3.18 -11.02
CA GLY A 68 -17.95 -4.49 -10.60
C GLY A 68 -16.85 -5.56 -10.59
N VAL A 69 -17.28 -6.82 -10.75
CA VAL A 69 -16.42 -8.01 -10.64
C VAL A 69 -15.13 -7.86 -11.45
N GLY A 70 -14.00 -8.17 -10.81
CA GLY A 70 -12.66 -8.06 -11.38
C GLY A 70 -12.04 -6.66 -11.30
N ALA A 71 -12.81 -5.64 -10.89
CA ALA A 71 -12.32 -4.28 -10.67
C ALA A 71 -12.09 -3.95 -9.19
N ASP A 72 -12.69 -4.72 -8.28
CA ASP A 72 -12.47 -4.60 -6.84
C ASP A 72 -11.07 -5.09 -6.43
N MET A 73 -10.67 -4.71 -5.22
CA MET A 73 -9.35 -4.95 -4.63
C MET A 73 -8.88 -6.41 -4.77
N ILE A 74 -9.79 -7.38 -4.56
CA ILE A 74 -9.45 -8.80 -4.65
C ILE A 74 -9.54 -9.28 -6.10
N GLY A 75 -10.65 -9.03 -6.78
CA GLY A 75 -10.87 -9.48 -8.16
C GLY A 75 -9.77 -9.05 -9.12
N ARG A 76 -9.24 -7.83 -8.96
CA ARG A 76 -8.17 -7.30 -9.80
C ARG A 76 -6.84 -8.05 -9.62
N MET A 77 -6.59 -8.69 -8.48
CA MET A 77 -5.38 -9.49 -8.26
C MET A 77 -5.27 -10.65 -9.25
N SER A 78 -6.39 -11.14 -9.80
CA SER A 78 -6.37 -12.14 -10.87
C SER A 78 -5.68 -11.65 -12.17
N ALA A 79 -5.47 -10.34 -12.34
CA ALA A 79 -4.70 -9.76 -13.43
C ALA A 79 -3.20 -9.70 -13.12
N LEU A 80 -2.82 -9.67 -11.83
CA LEU A 80 -1.44 -9.56 -11.38
C LEU A 80 -0.78 -10.93 -11.16
N LEU A 81 -1.51 -11.89 -10.58
CA LEU A 81 -0.99 -13.23 -10.30
C LEU A 81 -0.45 -13.91 -11.56
N VAL A 82 0.79 -14.42 -11.50
CA VAL A 82 1.49 -15.08 -12.61
C VAL A 82 0.95 -16.47 -12.89
N ASP A 83 0.77 -17.32 -11.88
CA ASP A 83 0.37 -18.73 -12.05
C ASP A 83 -1.00 -19.07 -11.46
N MET A 84 -1.64 -18.10 -10.81
CA MET A 84 -2.95 -18.28 -10.19
C MET A 84 -4.02 -17.44 -10.83
N ARG A 85 -5.25 -17.96 -10.88
CA ARG A 85 -6.38 -17.33 -11.56
C ARG A 85 -7.62 -17.42 -10.71
N PHE A 86 -8.47 -16.41 -10.78
CA PHE A 86 -9.73 -16.41 -10.06
C PHE A 86 -10.92 -16.77 -10.94
N ASP A 87 -11.88 -17.44 -10.31
CA ASP A 87 -13.27 -17.53 -10.73
C ASP A 87 -14.17 -16.93 -9.63
N THR A 88 -15.43 -16.65 -9.94
CA THR A 88 -16.39 -16.14 -8.96
C THR A 88 -17.13 -17.26 -8.24
N THR A 89 -17.47 -17.01 -6.97
CA THR A 89 -18.43 -17.79 -6.19
C THR A 89 -19.57 -16.89 -5.74
N THR A 90 -20.56 -17.45 -5.05
CA THR A 90 -21.62 -16.64 -4.40
C THR A 90 -21.11 -15.80 -3.23
N ARG A 91 -19.90 -16.08 -2.74
CA ARG A 91 -19.29 -15.40 -1.58
C ARG A 91 -18.14 -14.48 -1.95
N GLY A 92 -17.59 -14.59 -3.16
CA GLY A 92 -16.46 -13.78 -3.62
C GLY A 92 -15.68 -14.45 -4.72
N TYR A 93 -14.40 -14.71 -4.47
CA TYR A 93 -13.47 -15.28 -5.44
C TYR A 93 -12.93 -16.63 -4.97
N ARG A 94 -12.62 -17.50 -5.94
CA ARG A 94 -11.92 -18.76 -5.69
C ARG A 94 -10.76 -18.94 -6.66
N LEU A 95 -9.72 -19.67 -6.25
CA LEU A 95 -8.70 -20.17 -7.14
C LEU A 95 -9.31 -21.13 -8.17
N ALA A 96 -8.91 -20.95 -9.43
CA ALA A 96 -9.38 -21.73 -10.55
C ALA A 96 -8.20 -22.27 -11.36
N PRO A 97 -8.29 -23.50 -11.89
CA PRO A 97 -7.20 -24.12 -12.64
C PRO A 97 -7.00 -23.52 -14.04
N ARG A 98 -7.96 -22.73 -14.55
CA ARG A 98 -7.92 -22.13 -15.89
C ARG A 98 -8.45 -20.70 -15.87
N PRO A 99 -7.95 -19.81 -16.74
CA PRO A 99 -8.45 -18.43 -16.84
C PRO A 99 -9.95 -18.37 -17.17
N GLY A 100 -10.73 -17.84 -16.23
CA GLY A 100 -12.17 -17.60 -16.36
C GLY A 100 -12.51 -16.26 -16.98
N ALA A 101 -13.81 -15.94 -17.02
CA ALA A 101 -14.29 -14.64 -17.47
C ALA A 101 -13.78 -13.50 -16.57
N VAL A 102 -13.73 -13.75 -15.26
CA VAL A 102 -13.19 -12.82 -14.24
C VAL A 102 -11.75 -12.46 -14.54
N SER A 103 -10.89 -13.46 -14.76
CA SER A 103 -9.46 -13.21 -15.01
C SER A 103 -9.21 -12.44 -16.32
N ARG A 104 -10.03 -12.67 -17.36
CA ARG A 104 -9.95 -11.89 -18.60
C ARG A 104 -10.40 -10.45 -18.37
N ARG A 105 -11.55 -10.28 -17.74
CA ARG A 105 -12.11 -8.96 -17.40
C ARG A 105 -11.15 -8.14 -16.54
N ALA A 106 -10.57 -8.71 -15.49
CA ALA A 106 -9.60 -8.03 -14.63
C ALA A 106 -8.37 -7.53 -15.41
N ARG A 107 -7.85 -8.34 -16.36
CA ARG A 107 -6.73 -7.93 -17.23
C ARG A 107 -7.11 -6.82 -18.19
N ASP A 108 -8.29 -6.91 -18.80
CA ASP A 108 -8.77 -5.89 -19.74
C ASP A 108 -8.99 -4.56 -19.01
N LEU A 109 -9.56 -4.59 -17.80
CA LEU A 109 -9.73 -3.41 -16.95
C LEU A 109 -8.39 -2.80 -16.54
N LEU A 110 -7.45 -3.62 -16.04
CA LEU A 110 -6.13 -3.14 -15.62
C LEU A 110 -5.37 -2.52 -16.80
N ARG A 111 -5.44 -3.13 -17.99
CA ARG A 111 -4.83 -2.55 -19.20
C ARG A 111 -5.44 -1.20 -19.53
N GLY A 112 -6.77 -1.10 -19.50
CA GLY A 112 -7.47 0.18 -19.73
C GLY A 112 -7.10 1.25 -18.70
N ASP A 113 -6.90 0.87 -17.43
CA ASP A 113 -6.45 1.80 -16.38
C ASP A 113 -5.03 2.30 -16.63
N LEU A 114 -4.13 1.42 -17.06
CA LEU A 114 -2.75 1.77 -17.40
C LEU A 114 -2.70 2.68 -18.62
N ASP A 115 -3.48 2.39 -19.66
CA ASP A 115 -3.54 3.21 -20.87
C ASP A 115 -4.10 4.61 -20.54
N ALA A 116 -5.14 4.69 -19.69
CA ALA A 116 -5.71 5.97 -19.25
C ALA A 116 -4.74 6.78 -18.38
N LEU A 117 -3.99 6.11 -17.51
CA LEU A 117 -2.97 6.75 -16.69
C LEU A 117 -1.81 7.29 -17.55
N GLU A 118 -1.33 6.51 -18.50
CA GLU A 118 -0.25 6.88 -19.43
C GLU A 118 -0.65 8.10 -20.28
N GLU A 119 -1.85 8.08 -20.87
CA GLU A 119 -2.43 9.22 -21.60
C GLU A 119 -2.50 10.49 -20.74
N ALA A 120 -3.00 10.37 -19.51
CA ALA A 120 -3.11 11.51 -18.59
C ALA A 120 -1.73 12.00 -18.09
N TRP A 121 -0.77 11.09 -17.90
CA TRP A 121 0.60 11.41 -17.48
C TRP A 121 1.32 12.25 -18.53
N GLU A 122 1.19 11.90 -19.81
CA GLU A 122 1.71 12.68 -20.93
C GLU A 122 1.01 14.04 -21.05
N THR A 123 -0.32 14.04 -21.02
CA THR A 123 -1.12 15.26 -21.24
C THR A 123 -0.92 16.31 -20.14
N THR A 124 -0.68 15.87 -18.90
CA THR A 124 -0.41 16.77 -17.76
C THR A 124 1.03 17.27 -17.69
N GLY A 125 1.91 16.83 -18.61
CA GLY A 125 3.33 17.19 -18.60
C GLY A 125 4.13 16.55 -17.46
N SER A 126 3.66 15.42 -16.92
CA SER A 126 4.34 14.70 -15.83
C SER A 126 5.52 13.87 -16.35
N ALA A 127 5.59 13.59 -17.66
CA ALA A 127 6.70 12.89 -18.28
C ALA A 127 8.03 13.64 -18.09
N GLY A 128 9.04 12.94 -17.55
CA GLY A 128 10.36 13.53 -17.29
C GLY A 128 10.42 14.51 -16.11
N SER A 129 9.33 14.70 -15.36
CA SER A 129 9.29 15.59 -14.19
C SER A 129 10.06 15.06 -12.97
N GLY A 130 10.42 13.77 -12.96
CA GLY A 130 10.96 13.07 -11.78
C GLY A 130 9.92 12.81 -10.69
N ARG A 131 8.65 13.15 -10.93
CA ARG A 131 7.55 12.91 -10.01
C ARG A 131 7.29 11.40 -9.86
N PRO A 132 7.29 10.85 -8.64
CA PRO A 132 7.00 9.44 -8.44
C PRO A 132 5.50 9.17 -8.62
N ILE A 133 5.16 7.89 -8.79
CA ILE A 133 3.78 7.42 -8.77
C ILE A 133 3.62 6.23 -7.83
N LYS A 134 2.52 6.21 -7.11
CA LYS A 134 2.16 5.08 -6.26
C LYS A 134 1.30 4.08 -7.02
N VAL A 135 1.57 2.80 -6.83
CA VAL A 135 0.69 1.71 -7.24
C VAL A 135 0.32 0.89 -6.01
N GLN A 136 -0.82 0.21 -6.03
CA GLN A 136 -1.29 -0.55 -4.89
C GLN A 136 -1.83 -1.92 -5.30
N ALA A 137 -1.69 -2.87 -4.38
CA ALA A 137 -2.20 -4.23 -4.50
C ALA A 137 -2.66 -4.74 -3.14
N ALA A 138 -3.58 -5.70 -3.12
CA ALA A 138 -3.89 -6.43 -1.90
C ALA A 138 -2.62 -7.14 -1.40
N GLY A 139 -2.35 -7.06 -0.10
CA GLY A 139 -1.26 -7.80 0.52
C GLY A 139 -1.54 -9.30 0.58
N PRO A 140 -0.50 -10.13 0.75
CA PRO A 140 -0.60 -11.59 0.70
C PRO A 140 -1.55 -12.17 1.76
N LEU A 141 -1.57 -11.63 2.98
CA LEU A 141 -2.38 -12.17 4.07
C LEU A 141 -3.87 -11.86 3.83
N THR A 142 -4.18 -10.64 3.43
CA THR A 142 -5.54 -10.26 3.04
C THR A 142 -6.01 -11.02 1.81
N LEU A 143 -5.15 -11.21 0.81
CA LEU A 143 -5.53 -11.96 -0.39
C LEU A 143 -5.88 -13.41 -0.04
N ALA A 144 -5.05 -14.07 0.77
CA ALA A 144 -5.31 -15.43 1.22
C ALA A 144 -6.56 -15.54 2.11
N ALA A 145 -6.85 -14.50 2.90
CA ALA A 145 -8.04 -14.41 3.75
C ALA A 145 -9.35 -14.18 2.96
N GLN A 146 -9.28 -13.79 1.69
CA GLN A 146 -10.44 -13.40 0.89
C GLN A 146 -10.70 -14.33 -0.31
N VAL A 147 -9.77 -15.22 -0.63
CA VAL A 147 -9.87 -16.13 -1.78
C VAL A 147 -10.09 -17.56 -1.30
N GLU A 148 -11.08 -18.23 -1.87
CA GLU A 148 -11.37 -19.64 -1.60
C GLU A 148 -10.49 -20.57 -2.44
N LEU A 149 -10.14 -21.73 -1.89
CA LEU A 149 -9.65 -22.89 -2.62
C LEU A 149 -10.77 -23.55 -3.43
N PRO A 150 -10.47 -24.44 -4.38
CA PRO A 150 -11.49 -25.24 -5.07
C PRO A 150 -12.37 -26.06 -4.12
N SER A 151 -11.86 -26.40 -2.93
CA SER A 151 -12.59 -27.07 -1.85
C SER A 151 -13.60 -26.18 -1.13
N GLY A 152 -13.55 -24.85 -1.31
CA GLY A 152 -14.43 -23.87 -0.68
C GLY A 152 -13.93 -23.30 0.66
N HIS A 153 -12.82 -23.80 1.21
CA HIS A 153 -12.11 -23.19 2.35
C HIS A 153 -11.29 -21.98 1.89
N LEU A 154 -10.99 -21.03 2.80
CA LEU A 154 -10.12 -19.90 2.48
C LEU A 154 -8.68 -20.36 2.25
N ALA A 155 -7.97 -19.75 1.30
CA ALA A 155 -6.59 -20.11 0.97
C ALA A 155 -5.66 -19.98 2.17
N ILE A 156 -5.95 -19.05 3.08
CA ILE A 156 -5.20 -18.86 4.32
C ILE A 156 -5.19 -20.08 5.25
N THR A 157 -6.14 -21.02 5.12
CA THR A 157 -6.19 -22.22 5.96
C THR A 157 -5.26 -23.34 5.48
N ASP A 158 -4.66 -23.20 4.29
CA ASP A 158 -3.74 -24.17 3.71
C ASP A 158 -2.34 -23.51 3.56
N PRO A 159 -1.33 -23.94 4.35
CA PRO A 159 0.00 -23.33 4.29
C PRO A 159 0.68 -23.44 2.92
N GLY A 160 0.37 -24.49 2.15
CA GLY A 160 0.91 -24.66 0.79
C GLY A 160 0.28 -23.66 -0.16
N ALA A 161 -1.05 -23.54 -0.14
CA ALA A 161 -1.75 -22.56 -0.96
C ALA A 161 -1.41 -21.11 -0.60
N LEU A 162 -1.25 -20.80 0.69
CA LEU A 162 -0.80 -19.48 1.16
C LEU A 162 0.59 -19.15 0.62
N ARG A 163 1.54 -20.09 0.67
CA ARG A 163 2.88 -19.90 0.11
C ARG A 163 2.81 -19.67 -1.40
N ASP A 164 2.21 -20.58 -2.15
CA ASP A 164 2.15 -20.50 -3.61
C ASP A 164 1.44 -19.20 -4.07
N LEU A 165 0.39 -18.78 -3.36
CA LEU A 165 -0.34 -17.54 -3.64
C LEU A 165 0.52 -16.31 -3.37
N SER A 166 1.27 -16.31 -2.27
CA SER A 166 2.17 -15.21 -1.90
C SER A 166 3.33 -15.09 -2.90
N GLU A 167 3.93 -16.21 -3.31
CA GLU A 167 4.99 -16.23 -4.33
C GLU A 167 4.47 -15.75 -5.70
N SER A 168 3.30 -16.25 -6.13
CA SER A 168 2.68 -15.81 -7.39
C SER A 168 2.28 -14.33 -7.35
N LEU A 169 1.92 -13.79 -6.19
CA LEU A 169 1.59 -12.37 -6.01
C LEU A 169 2.85 -11.51 -6.04
N ALA A 170 3.91 -11.92 -5.34
CA ALA A 170 5.20 -11.24 -5.30
C ALA A 170 5.77 -11.02 -6.71
N GLU A 171 5.83 -12.09 -7.52
CA GLU A 171 6.29 -11.99 -8.91
C GLU A 171 5.36 -11.11 -9.76
N GLY A 172 4.04 -11.28 -9.58
CA GLY A 172 3.02 -10.51 -10.30
C GLY A 172 3.09 -9.01 -10.06
N VAL A 173 3.26 -8.62 -8.80
CA VAL A 173 3.40 -7.22 -8.38
C VAL A 173 4.74 -6.65 -8.84
N ALA A 174 5.84 -7.41 -8.76
CA ALA A 174 7.14 -6.97 -9.27
C ALA A 174 7.08 -6.69 -10.79
N ASN A 175 6.42 -7.56 -11.56
CA ASN A 175 6.17 -7.36 -12.98
C ASN A 175 5.29 -6.12 -13.25
N HIS A 176 4.25 -5.91 -12.43
CA HIS A 176 3.38 -4.75 -12.55
C HIS A 176 4.12 -3.43 -12.27
N VAL A 177 4.92 -3.38 -11.20
CA VAL A 177 5.78 -2.24 -10.85
C VAL A 177 6.76 -1.95 -11.99
N ALA A 178 7.39 -2.98 -12.55
CA ALA A 178 8.31 -2.82 -13.69
C ALA A 178 7.59 -2.27 -14.94
N GLU A 179 6.39 -2.75 -15.23
CA GLU A 179 5.60 -2.27 -16.37
C GLU A 179 5.18 -0.81 -16.22
N VAL A 180 4.69 -0.40 -15.03
CA VAL A 180 4.30 1.00 -14.77
C VAL A 180 5.52 1.91 -14.84
N ARG A 181 6.65 1.50 -14.25
CA ARG A 181 7.93 2.22 -14.36
C ARG A 181 8.34 2.41 -15.81
N ARG A 182 8.24 1.36 -16.63
CA ARG A 182 8.60 1.39 -18.05
C ARG A 182 7.71 2.32 -18.87
N ARG A 183 6.40 2.31 -18.62
CA ARG A 183 5.43 3.18 -19.32
C ARG A 183 5.64 4.65 -19.00
N LEU A 184 5.79 4.98 -17.71
CA LEU A 184 5.75 6.37 -17.25
C LEU A 184 7.13 7.02 -17.11
N GLY A 185 8.20 6.22 -17.10
CA GLY A 185 9.56 6.70 -16.83
C GLY A 185 9.70 7.33 -15.44
N ALA A 186 8.92 6.85 -14.46
CA ALA A 186 8.78 7.42 -13.14
C ALA A 186 9.23 6.44 -12.04
N ASP A 187 9.70 6.98 -10.91
CA ASP A 187 9.92 6.20 -9.70
C ASP A 187 8.58 5.69 -9.15
N ILE A 188 8.61 4.48 -8.60
CA ILE A 188 7.41 3.80 -8.11
C ILE A 188 7.47 3.68 -6.60
N VAL A 189 6.36 3.97 -5.94
CA VAL A 189 6.07 3.54 -4.57
C VAL A 189 5.03 2.43 -4.64
N LEU A 190 5.28 1.30 -3.97
CA LEU A 190 4.29 0.23 -3.86
C LEU A 190 3.54 0.36 -2.54
N GLN A 191 2.21 0.26 -2.57
CA GLN A 191 1.39 0.06 -1.38
C GLN A 191 0.83 -1.37 -1.37
N LEU A 192 0.99 -2.05 -0.23
CA LEU A 192 0.31 -3.32 0.06
C LEU A 192 -0.83 -3.07 1.03
N ASP A 193 -2.04 -3.40 0.60
CA ASP A 193 -3.26 -3.22 1.38
C ASP A 193 -3.56 -4.48 2.19
N GLU A 194 -3.42 -4.38 3.52
CA GLU A 194 -3.60 -5.46 4.48
C GLU A 194 -4.75 -5.21 5.48
N PRO A 195 -5.99 -4.90 5.04
CA PRO A 195 -7.11 -4.62 5.94
C PRO A 195 -7.58 -5.84 6.76
N SER A 196 -7.25 -7.07 6.35
CA SER A 196 -7.60 -8.28 7.12
C SER A 196 -6.53 -8.68 8.14
N LEU A 197 -5.40 -7.95 8.22
CA LEU A 197 -4.24 -8.33 9.01
C LEU A 197 -4.54 -8.61 10.49
N THR A 198 -5.21 -7.67 11.18
CA THR A 198 -5.56 -7.86 12.58
C THR A 198 -6.43 -9.11 12.76
N ALA A 199 -7.39 -9.34 11.87
CA ALA A 199 -8.26 -10.52 11.94
C ALA A 199 -7.52 -11.85 11.67
N VAL A 200 -6.50 -11.82 10.82
CA VAL A 200 -5.60 -12.95 10.55
C VAL A 200 -4.79 -13.31 11.79
N LEU A 201 -4.20 -12.31 12.45
CA LEU A 201 -3.37 -12.50 13.65
C LEU A 201 -4.20 -12.94 14.86
N ASP A 202 -5.44 -12.44 14.97
CA ASP A 202 -6.34 -12.78 16.07
C ASP A 202 -7.11 -14.10 15.85
N GLY A 203 -7.09 -14.65 14.63
CA GLY A 203 -7.92 -15.81 14.28
C GLY A 203 -9.42 -15.50 14.30
N SER A 204 -9.80 -14.27 13.95
CA SER A 204 -11.18 -13.78 13.99
C SER A 204 -11.84 -13.73 12.60
N LEU A 205 -11.16 -14.24 11.57
CA LEU A 205 -11.73 -14.41 10.24
C LEU A 205 -12.94 -15.36 10.27
N ARG A 206 -13.99 -14.99 9.53
CA ARG A 206 -15.17 -15.84 9.36
C ARG A 206 -14.85 -16.98 8.39
N GLY A 207 -15.06 -18.22 8.82
CA GLY A 207 -14.93 -19.38 7.95
C GLY A 207 -16.14 -19.60 7.03
N VAL A 208 -16.13 -20.76 6.36
CA VAL A 208 -17.12 -21.21 5.36
C VAL A 208 -18.53 -21.28 5.95
N SER A 209 -18.65 -21.60 7.24
CA SER A 209 -19.87 -21.62 8.03
C SER A 209 -19.65 -20.88 9.36
N LEU A 210 -20.74 -20.55 10.08
CA LEU A 210 -20.66 -19.95 11.43
C LEU A 210 -19.94 -20.85 12.45
N LEU A 211 -19.78 -22.14 12.15
CA LEU A 211 -19.12 -23.12 13.02
C LEU A 211 -17.64 -23.35 12.64
N ASP A 212 -17.21 -22.86 11.47
CA ASP A 212 -15.82 -22.94 11.03
C ASP A 212 -15.10 -21.65 11.41
N SER A 213 -14.18 -21.75 12.37
CA SER A 213 -13.25 -20.67 12.69
C SER A 213 -11.94 -20.88 11.94
N VAL A 214 -11.38 -19.79 11.41
CA VAL A 214 -10.04 -19.81 10.82
C VAL A 214 -9.04 -19.53 11.95
N PRO A 215 -8.08 -20.42 12.23
CA PRO A 215 -7.14 -20.21 13.31
C PRO A 215 -6.26 -18.99 13.05
N ALA A 216 -5.79 -18.37 14.13
CA ALA A 216 -4.78 -17.33 14.08
C ALA A 216 -3.51 -17.80 13.37
N ILE A 217 -2.95 -16.97 12.51
CA ILE A 217 -1.59 -17.18 12.01
C ILE A 217 -0.61 -16.64 13.06
N PRO A 218 0.39 -17.43 13.52
CA PRO A 218 1.42 -16.92 14.41
C PRO A 218 2.16 -15.72 13.80
N GLU A 219 2.37 -14.67 14.59
CA GLU A 219 3.05 -13.45 14.11
C GLU A 219 4.37 -13.72 13.36
N PRO A 220 5.28 -14.61 13.80
CA PRO A 220 6.52 -14.86 13.06
C PRO A 220 6.30 -15.41 11.65
N GLU A 221 5.25 -16.21 11.45
CA GLU A 221 4.90 -16.77 10.14
C GLU A 221 4.27 -15.71 9.23
N ALA A 222 3.32 -14.94 9.75
CA ALA A 222 2.73 -13.82 9.03
C ALA A 222 3.77 -12.78 8.62
N LEU A 223 4.73 -12.50 9.51
CA LEU A 223 5.82 -11.56 9.25
C LEU A 223 6.76 -12.08 8.17
N ALA A 224 7.13 -13.36 8.21
CA ALA A 224 7.98 -13.97 7.18
C ALA A 224 7.35 -13.90 5.78
N ILE A 225 6.03 -14.08 5.67
CA ILE A 225 5.29 -13.96 4.40
C ILE A 225 5.30 -12.50 3.92
N LEU A 226 4.97 -11.55 4.79
CA LEU A 226 4.93 -10.13 4.45
C LEU A 226 6.32 -9.61 4.06
N ASP A 227 7.37 -10.00 4.78
CA ASP A 227 8.74 -9.55 4.49
C ASP A 227 9.30 -10.19 3.22
N ALA A 228 8.98 -11.46 2.93
CA ALA A 228 9.32 -12.06 1.65
C ALA A 228 8.63 -11.34 0.48
N MET A 229 7.35 -10.98 0.65
CA MET A 229 6.62 -10.15 -0.31
C MET A 229 7.30 -8.79 -0.50
N ILE A 230 7.71 -8.11 0.57
CA ILE A 230 8.36 -6.79 0.49
C ILE A 230 9.75 -6.90 -0.16
N ALA A 231 10.57 -7.89 0.24
CA ALA A 231 11.94 -8.05 -0.22
C ALA A 231 12.05 -8.40 -1.72
N SER A 232 10.99 -8.93 -2.33
CA SER A 232 10.93 -9.21 -3.77
C SER A 232 10.65 -7.98 -4.64
N GLN A 233 10.42 -6.81 -4.03
CA GLN A 233 10.03 -5.59 -4.74
C GLN A 233 11.23 -4.66 -4.94
N SER A 234 11.30 -4.04 -6.12
CA SER A 234 12.33 -3.04 -6.47
C SER A 234 11.95 -1.60 -6.10
N ALA A 235 10.85 -1.42 -5.36
CA ALA A 235 10.28 -0.14 -4.98
C ALA A 235 10.10 -0.10 -3.46
N PRO A 236 10.24 1.07 -2.80
CA PRO A 236 9.90 1.20 -1.39
C PRO A 236 8.43 0.84 -1.17
N VAL A 237 8.17 0.04 -0.12
CA VAL A 237 6.85 -0.50 0.19
C VAL A 237 6.23 0.22 1.38
N LEU A 238 5.04 0.77 1.16
CA LEU A 238 4.10 1.22 2.17
C LEU A 238 3.13 0.07 2.48
N VAL A 239 2.96 -0.32 3.74
CA VAL A 239 1.89 -1.24 4.14
C VAL A 239 0.75 -0.44 4.73
N HIS A 240 -0.44 -0.55 4.14
CA HIS A 240 -1.63 0.14 4.60
C HIS A 240 -2.62 -0.85 5.25
N SER A 241 -3.17 -0.50 6.40
CA SER A 241 -4.21 -1.27 7.07
C SER A 241 -5.32 -0.34 7.56
N CYS A 242 -6.54 -0.53 7.01
CA CYS A 242 -7.76 0.10 7.54
C CYS A 242 -8.37 -0.69 8.73
N ALA A 243 -7.67 -1.66 9.31
CA ALA A 243 -8.17 -2.43 10.45
C ALA A 243 -8.32 -1.54 11.69
N GLU A 244 -9.38 -1.78 12.47
CA GLU A 244 -9.66 -1.06 13.72
C GLU A 244 -9.70 -2.05 14.89
N PRO A 245 -8.65 -2.11 15.74
CA PRO A 245 -7.38 -1.36 15.63
C PRO A 245 -6.38 -1.99 14.64
N PRO A 246 -5.41 -1.20 14.15
CA PRO A 246 -4.30 -1.71 13.35
C PRO A 246 -3.30 -2.50 14.22
N ALA A 247 -2.74 -3.58 13.68
CA ALA A 247 -1.71 -4.40 14.33
C ALA A 247 -0.32 -3.72 14.29
N LEU A 248 -0.19 -2.53 14.90
CA LEU A 248 1.01 -1.69 14.79
C LEU A 248 2.27 -2.35 15.36
N ALA A 249 2.15 -3.09 16.48
CA ALA A 249 3.27 -3.81 17.08
C ALA A 249 3.87 -4.86 16.13
N PHE A 250 3.01 -5.56 15.38
CA PHE A 250 3.40 -6.49 14.32
C PHE A 250 4.05 -5.74 13.14
N LEU A 251 3.39 -4.70 12.63
CA LEU A 251 3.84 -3.94 11.47
C LEU A 251 5.20 -3.25 11.69
N ARG A 252 5.52 -2.89 12.94
CA ARG A 252 6.85 -2.40 13.34
C ARG A 252 7.97 -3.38 13.00
N GLY A 253 7.73 -4.68 13.15
CA GLY A 253 8.70 -5.72 12.84
C GLY A 253 8.94 -5.92 11.35
N SER A 254 8.07 -5.40 10.48
CA SER A 254 8.15 -5.63 9.03
C SER A 254 9.26 -4.83 8.35
N ALA A 255 9.67 -5.30 7.17
CA ALA A 255 10.60 -4.64 6.26
C ALA A 255 10.00 -3.41 5.56
N ALA A 256 8.75 -3.04 5.84
CA ALA A 256 8.07 -1.92 5.17
C ALA A 256 8.81 -0.60 5.42
N ALA A 257 8.91 0.23 4.39
CA ALA A 257 9.48 1.57 4.46
C ALA A 257 8.52 2.58 5.11
N ALA A 258 7.22 2.31 5.01
CA ALA A 258 6.19 3.11 5.66
C ALA A 258 4.99 2.27 6.10
N ILE A 259 4.30 2.75 7.12
CA ILE A 259 3.05 2.15 7.61
C ILE A 259 1.92 3.18 7.50
N GLY A 260 0.79 2.79 6.91
CA GLY A 260 -0.39 3.64 6.76
C GLY A 260 -1.58 3.13 7.55
N PHE A 261 -2.23 4.00 8.31
CA PHE A 261 -3.39 3.67 9.15
C PHE A 261 -4.28 4.89 9.38
N ASP A 262 -5.53 4.66 9.77
CA ASP A 262 -6.45 5.72 10.17
C ASP A 262 -6.12 6.22 11.59
N VAL A 263 -5.79 7.50 11.72
CA VAL A 263 -5.44 8.11 13.01
C VAL A 263 -6.60 8.06 14.00
N ALA A 264 -7.85 8.04 13.52
CA ALA A 264 -9.04 8.02 14.36
C ALA A 264 -9.18 6.72 15.16
N THR A 265 -8.52 5.65 14.71
CA THR A 265 -8.51 4.34 15.38
C THR A 265 -7.45 4.22 16.48
N ILE A 266 -6.58 5.24 16.62
CA ILE A 266 -5.43 5.24 17.53
C ILE A 266 -5.84 5.70 18.93
N GLY A 267 -5.57 4.85 19.91
CA GLY A 267 -5.72 5.17 21.33
C GLY A 267 -4.39 5.40 22.04
N THR A 268 -4.47 5.74 23.34
CA THR A 268 -3.26 5.92 24.18
C THR A 268 -2.39 4.67 24.25
N ARG A 269 -2.97 3.47 24.16
CA ARG A 269 -2.25 2.19 24.15
C ARG A 269 -1.37 1.97 22.92
N ASP A 270 -1.60 2.71 21.85
CA ASP A 270 -0.93 2.53 20.56
C ASP A 270 0.26 3.50 20.39
N LEU A 271 0.38 4.50 21.28
CA LEU A 271 1.41 5.55 21.20
C LEU A 271 2.82 4.97 21.23
N ASP A 272 3.11 4.02 22.11
CA ASP A 272 4.44 3.41 22.20
C ASP A 272 4.82 2.73 20.87
N SER A 273 3.89 1.99 20.25
CA SER A 273 4.14 1.36 18.95
C SER A 273 4.36 2.37 17.83
N ILE A 274 3.65 3.50 17.83
CA ILE A 274 3.84 4.57 16.84
C ILE A 274 5.19 5.27 17.05
N GLY A 275 5.58 5.52 18.30
CA GLY A 275 6.88 6.09 18.62
C GLY A 275 8.03 5.20 18.14
N GLU A 276 7.94 3.90 18.43
CA GLU A 276 8.93 2.92 17.97
C GLU A 276 8.97 2.79 16.43
N LEU A 277 7.83 2.90 15.74
CA LEU A 277 7.79 2.95 14.27
C LEU A 277 8.62 4.12 13.73
N LEU A 278 8.44 5.32 14.29
CA LEU A 278 9.20 6.50 13.88
C LEU A 278 10.69 6.38 14.23
N ASP A 279 11.03 5.90 15.43
CA ASP A 279 12.42 5.70 15.87
C ASP A 279 13.15 4.66 15.02
N SER A 280 12.43 3.63 14.53
CA SER A 280 12.97 2.65 13.57
C SER A 280 13.25 3.24 12.17
N GLY A 281 12.92 4.52 11.96
CA GLY A 281 13.18 5.25 10.73
C GLY A 281 12.13 5.05 9.65
N LYS A 282 10.98 4.42 9.96
CA LYS A 282 9.86 4.29 9.02
C LYS A 282 9.13 5.61 8.84
N GLN A 283 8.51 5.78 7.69
CA GLN A 283 7.55 6.85 7.46
C GLN A 283 6.16 6.42 7.94
N LEU A 284 5.30 7.37 8.28
CA LEU A 284 3.89 7.10 8.59
C LEU A 284 2.99 7.78 7.55
N ALA A 285 2.07 7.03 6.96
CA ALA A 285 0.98 7.59 6.18
C ALA A 285 -0.26 7.72 7.06
N LEU A 286 -0.46 8.91 7.61
CA LEU A 286 -1.56 9.17 8.53
C LEU A 286 -2.84 9.45 7.76
N GLY A 287 -3.82 8.55 7.93
CA GLY A 287 -5.20 8.77 7.52
C GLY A 287 -5.83 9.85 8.38
N LEU A 288 -5.81 11.10 7.91
CA LEU A 288 -6.35 12.27 8.62
C LEU A 288 -7.70 12.71 8.06
N THR A 289 -7.90 12.58 6.75
CA THR A 289 -9.11 13.09 6.10
C THR A 289 -10.24 12.05 6.11
N PRO A 290 -11.43 12.35 6.65
CA PRO A 290 -12.55 11.42 6.68
C PRO A 290 -13.02 10.98 5.29
N THR A 291 -13.28 9.68 5.11
CA THR A 291 -13.86 9.13 3.88
C THR A 291 -15.36 9.41 3.75
N THR A 292 -16.03 9.78 4.84
CA THR A 292 -17.43 10.22 4.87
C THR A 292 -17.50 11.71 5.16
N ALA A 293 -18.31 12.45 4.39
CA ALA A 293 -18.49 13.87 4.62
C ALA A 293 -19.09 14.11 6.01
N PRO A 294 -18.39 14.82 6.92
CA PRO A 294 -18.94 15.15 8.22
C PRO A 294 -20.09 16.15 8.08
N ALA A 295 -20.99 16.18 9.08
CA ALA A 295 -22.13 17.10 9.09
C ALA A 295 -21.71 18.58 9.08
N THR A 296 -20.63 18.90 9.80
CA THR A 296 -20.00 20.21 9.77
C THR A 296 -18.76 20.14 8.87
N PRO A 297 -18.66 20.95 7.80
CA PRO A 297 -17.51 20.96 6.92
C PRO A 297 -16.22 21.29 7.69
N PRO A 298 -15.18 20.42 7.62
CA PRO A 298 -13.94 20.66 8.32
C PRO A 298 -13.06 21.62 7.52
N THR A 299 -12.25 22.39 8.22
CA THR A 299 -11.14 23.15 7.65
C THR A 299 -9.89 22.27 7.55
N TRP A 300 -8.89 22.68 6.78
CA TRP A 300 -7.61 21.98 6.76
C TRP A 300 -6.95 21.95 8.15
N ARG A 301 -7.17 22.97 9.00
CA ARG A 301 -6.64 23.00 10.37
C ARG A 301 -7.24 21.88 11.23
N ASP A 302 -8.56 21.66 11.12
CA ASP A 302 -9.24 20.58 11.85
C ASP A 302 -8.70 19.21 11.43
N ILE A 303 -8.32 19.04 10.15
CA ILE A 303 -7.71 17.81 9.62
C ILE A 303 -6.23 17.67 10.04
N ALA A 304 -5.49 18.77 10.16
CA ALA A 304 -4.08 18.77 10.57
C ALA A 304 -3.88 18.48 12.06
N GLU A 305 -4.83 18.91 12.90
CA GLU A 305 -4.69 18.86 14.35
C GLU A 305 -4.34 17.47 14.92
N PRO A 306 -4.99 16.36 14.51
CA PRO A 306 -4.71 15.05 15.10
C PRO A 306 -3.27 14.58 14.87
N GLY A 307 -2.68 14.84 13.69
CA GLY A 307 -1.30 14.47 13.40
C GLY A 307 -0.30 15.31 14.20
N VAL A 308 -0.55 16.62 14.31
CA VAL A 308 0.19 17.53 15.17
C VAL A 308 0.19 17.06 16.63
N ARG A 309 -0.99 16.76 17.18
CA ARG A 309 -1.11 16.27 18.56
C ARG A 309 -0.43 14.94 18.78
N LEU A 310 -0.49 14.04 17.80
CA LEU A 310 0.20 12.76 17.87
C LEU A 310 1.71 12.97 18.04
N ILE A 311 2.31 13.80 17.19
CA ILE A 311 3.74 14.12 17.25
C ILE A 311 4.13 14.76 18.60
N ASP A 312 3.33 15.71 19.10
CA ASP A 312 3.58 16.34 20.41
C ASP A 312 3.51 15.35 21.57
N ARG A 313 2.49 14.47 21.57
CA ARG A 313 2.29 13.48 22.63
C ARG A 313 3.41 12.44 22.67
N LEU A 314 3.98 12.12 21.52
CA LEU A 314 5.14 11.23 21.40
C LEU A 314 6.46 11.93 21.74
N GLY A 315 6.46 13.26 21.88
CA GLY A 315 7.65 14.05 22.21
C GLY A 315 8.61 14.26 21.03
N PHE A 316 8.19 13.99 19.80
CA PHE A 316 8.99 14.28 18.61
C PHE A 316 8.93 15.77 18.26
N SER A 317 9.99 16.27 17.62
CA SER A 317 10.02 17.64 17.11
C SER A 317 9.03 17.82 15.95
N ARG A 318 8.42 19.02 15.84
CA ARG A 318 7.51 19.39 14.74
C ARG A 318 8.05 19.14 13.32
N PRO A 319 9.34 19.32 13.01
CA PRO A 319 9.92 18.94 11.71
C PRO A 319 9.72 17.47 11.31
N THR A 320 9.38 16.58 12.25
CA THR A 320 8.97 15.19 11.94
C THR A 320 7.75 15.16 11.03
N LEU A 321 6.80 16.10 11.16
CA LEU A 321 5.64 16.22 10.26
C LEU A 321 6.08 16.42 8.80
N ALA A 322 7.08 17.27 8.57
CA ALA A 322 7.60 17.58 7.24
C ALA A 322 8.45 16.45 6.64
N THR A 323 9.06 15.61 7.46
CA THR A 323 10.12 14.68 7.01
C THR A 323 9.75 13.21 7.12
N ARG A 324 8.80 12.87 8.00
CA ARG A 324 8.40 11.48 8.31
C ARG A 324 6.92 11.16 8.09
N ILE A 325 6.08 12.17 7.90
CA ILE A 325 4.62 12.00 7.85
C ILE A 325 4.07 12.30 6.46
N LEU A 326 3.43 11.30 5.84
CA LEU A 326 2.57 11.46 4.68
C LEU A 326 1.13 11.66 5.17
N VAL A 327 0.36 12.44 4.42
CA VAL A 327 -1.04 12.71 4.72
C VAL A 327 -1.92 11.99 3.72
N THR A 328 -2.91 11.24 4.23
CA THR A 328 -3.86 10.50 3.39
C THR A 328 -5.30 10.69 3.89
N PRO A 329 -6.30 10.38 3.06
CA PRO A 329 -7.60 9.98 3.56
C PRO A 329 -7.50 8.75 4.48
N ALA A 330 -8.48 8.55 5.37
CA ALA A 330 -8.51 7.45 6.32
C ALA A 330 -8.48 6.05 5.66
N CYS A 331 -9.10 5.91 4.49
CA CYS A 331 -9.09 4.69 3.67
C CYS A 331 -9.38 5.10 2.20
N GLY A 332 -9.62 4.13 1.32
CA GLY A 332 -10.03 4.40 -0.07
C GLY A 332 -11.36 5.18 -0.18
N LEU A 333 -11.52 5.96 -1.25
CA LEU A 333 -12.66 6.86 -1.46
C LEU A 333 -13.73 6.28 -2.39
N ALA A 334 -13.60 5.04 -2.86
CA ALA A 334 -14.58 4.41 -3.75
C ALA A 334 -16.07 4.51 -3.32
N PRO A 335 -16.45 4.28 -2.04
CA PRO A 335 -17.85 4.37 -1.62
C PRO A 335 -18.32 5.83 -1.42
N THR A 336 -17.43 6.80 -1.56
CA THR A 336 -17.65 8.19 -1.21
C THR A 336 -18.23 9.01 -2.38
N PRO A 337 -19.16 9.96 -2.15
CA PRO A 337 -19.60 10.87 -3.20
C PRO A 337 -18.43 11.61 -3.86
N LEU A 338 -18.45 11.75 -5.19
CA LEU A 338 -17.36 12.37 -5.95
C LEU A 338 -17.02 13.80 -5.48
N ALA A 339 -18.03 14.60 -5.15
CA ALA A 339 -17.84 15.97 -4.65
C ALA A 339 -17.05 16.01 -3.34
N TRP A 340 -17.36 15.11 -2.39
CA TRP A 340 -16.59 15.00 -1.15
C TRP A 340 -15.20 14.41 -1.42
N SER A 341 -15.08 13.42 -2.31
CA SER A 341 -13.81 12.78 -2.63
C SER A 341 -12.77 13.79 -3.16
N ARG A 342 -13.18 14.69 -4.07
CA ARG A 342 -12.31 15.80 -4.54
C ARG A 342 -11.94 16.72 -3.39
N LYS A 343 -12.91 17.18 -2.60
CA LYS A 343 -12.66 18.08 -1.46
C LYS A 343 -11.74 17.43 -0.42
N ALA A 344 -11.88 16.13 -0.18
CA ALA A 344 -11.04 15.38 0.74
C ALA A 344 -9.58 15.34 0.26
N LEU A 345 -9.33 15.11 -1.03
CA LEU A 345 -7.96 15.20 -1.57
C LEU A 345 -7.40 16.63 -1.48
N THR A 346 -8.19 17.66 -1.80
CA THR A 346 -7.76 19.05 -1.63
C THR A 346 -7.36 19.34 -0.17
N LEU A 347 -8.18 18.95 0.81
CA LEU A 347 -7.85 19.12 2.23
C LEU A 347 -6.59 18.33 2.63
N THR A 348 -6.45 17.10 2.13
CA THR A 348 -5.27 16.25 2.38
C THR A 348 -3.99 16.94 1.89
N THR A 349 -4.02 17.52 0.68
CA THR A 349 -2.90 18.26 0.09
C THR A 349 -2.63 19.57 0.83
N GLU A 350 -3.66 20.30 1.26
CA GLU A 350 -3.52 21.52 2.08
C GLU A 350 -2.81 21.21 3.42
N VAL A 351 -3.16 20.11 4.08
CA VAL A 351 -2.51 19.69 5.33
C VAL A 351 -1.06 19.26 5.12
N ALA A 352 -0.78 18.45 4.09
CA ALA A 352 0.59 18.06 3.78
C ALA A 352 1.48 19.28 3.50
N ARG A 353 0.96 20.25 2.75
CA ARG A 353 1.65 21.52 2.49
C ARG A 353 1.92 22.29 3.78
N ALA A 354 0.93 22.40 4.68
CA ALA A 354 1.10 23.06 5.96
C ALA A 354 2.16 22.37 6.84
N TYR A 355 2.20 21.03 6.84
CA TYR A 355 3.26 20.26 7.50
C TYR A 355 4.64 20.51 6.91
N ALA A 356 4.75 20.66 5.59
CA ALA A 356 6.01 20.83 4.90
C ALA A 356 6.59 22.25 5.02
N GLU A 357 5.75 23.29 4.97
CA GLU A 357 6.21 24.69 4.92
C GLU A 357 6.64 25.24 6.28
N ASP A 358 5.80 25.10 7.32
CA ASP A 358 6.07 25.66 8.65
C ASP A 358 5.36 24.86 9.75
N PRO A 359 5.88 23.66 10.10
CA PRO A 359 5.24 22.79 11.08
C PRO A 359 5.26 23.37 12.51
N ASP A 360 6.21 24.25 12.84
CA ASP A 360 6.30 24.90 14.16
C ASP A 360 5.20 25.95 14.38
N SER A 361 4.69 26.57 13.31
CA SER A 361 3.58 27.52 13.38
C SER A 361 2.21 26.89 13.69
N LEU A 362 2.10 25.55 13.61
CA LEU A 362 0.86 24.82 13.81
C LEU A 362 0.52 24.72 15.29
N THR A 363 -0.27 25.69 15.74
CA THR A 363 -0.74 25.82 17.12
C THR A 363 -2.23 25.52 17.21
N PHE A 364 -2.60 24.74 18.24
CA PHE A 364 -3.97 24.33 18.52
C PHE A 364 -4.22 24.44 20.03
N GLU A 365 -5.42 24.87 20.43
CA GLU A 365 -5.78 24.97 21.85
C GLU A 365 -5.78 23.58 22.49
N PRO A 366 -5.31 23.39 23.74
CA PRO A 366 -5.42 22.08 24.41
C PRO A 366 -6.89 21.65 24.53
N ALA A 367 -7.15 20.38 24.22
CA ALA A 367 -8.49 19.77 24.27
C ALA A 367 -9.02 19.60 25.69
#